data_AF-A0A9P9T1C6-F1
#
_entry.id   AF-A0A9P9T1C6-F1
#
_cell.length_a   1.000
_cell.length_b   1.000
_cell.length_c   1.000
_cell.angle_alpha   90.00
_cell.angle_beta   90.00
_cell.angle_gamma   90.00
#
_symmetry.space_group_name_H-M   'P 1'
#
loop_
_entity.id
_entity.type
_entity.pdbx_description
1 polymer ?
#
loop_
_entity_poly.entity_id
_entity_poly.type
_entity_poly.pdbx_seq_one_letter_code
_entity_poly.pdbx_strand_id
1 'polypeptide(L)'
;MDNQSNPPKAQDPPNPGRRLDNIAADVHHIIAAELATSSPSSILALAQSSQTLRHAALPFVYRDVVLAREEDEPTKKATYEALIAQFRDRGEYSIAHHVRHLVVKNEVPTDDLMMILDAISELGVLRKLSWENTAHVPPSVLDKLQKTWPDLELFVNVRGRGRAKHPDHKQMDERLLSSSLLRSLTYQVIYQGYQDNIPVSLEWAKLTRAISAGGNLRVLRIQIQAGGDEPQSESQLELSRALHLPALEEFSLQGTYYNNWNDEHCRMLANSVDMSKLHTLNIANGMPTSFFRAFTWRLPGIKTLRLEIRRQDDIGATAAFIRSVDGLEVLDIDAPPSVVDALWPVIVQHSATLKNLCLRAKVDIERLEQVTNSFSLIQRLGWRIPHKQRSEYLELMSRMTLERLELFMELPSTATDFCDELASGRRGGTISPSLDKERSQAAAVEIMQSLSAGKAQPLERLTMHLTRMSCDERLDPYKLWAKLQVRRDERSGMQDHFEFRGKQRWSFREGVEEELELEGPNVF
;
A
#
# COMPACT_ATOMS: atom_id res chain seq x y z
N MET A 1 -40.60 -54.81 51.13
CA MET A 1 -40.36 -53.44 51.64
C MET A 1 -39.06 -53.49 52.39
N ASP A 2 -38.04 -52.84 51.84
CA ASP A 2 -36.89 -52.19 52.50
C ASP A 2 -35.78 -52.01 51.45
N ASN A 3 -35.85 -50.86 50.78
CA ASN A 3 -34.87 -50.40 49.80
C ASN A 3 -33.66 -49.85 50.54
N GLN A 4 -32.52 -50.54 50.48
CA GLN A 4 -31.23 -49.99 50.89
C GLN A 4 -30.72 -49.01 49.84
N SER A 5 -30.67 -47.74 50.22
CA SER A 5 -30.07 -46.63 49.50
C SER A 5 -28.54 -46.68 49.61
N ASN A 6 -27.86 -46.89 48.48
CA ASN A 6 -26.42 -46.65 48.39
C ASN A 6 -26.13 -45.14 48.41
N PRO A 7 -25.11 -44.67 49.16
CA PRO A 7 -24.72 -43.27 49.16
C PRO A 7 -24.03 -42.90 47.83
N PRO A 8 -24.11 -41.62 47.41
CA PRO A 8 -23.43 -41.16 46.21
C PRO A 8 -21.92 -41.23 46.42
N LYS A 9 -21.22 -41.87 45.47
CA LYS A 9 -19.75 -41.82 45.39
C LYS A 9 -19.31 -40.36 45.31
N ALA A 10 -18.41 -39.97 46.20
CA ALA A 10 -17.69 -38.72 46.12
C ALA A 10 -17.02 -38.61 44.74
N GLN A 11 -17.31 -37.53 44.03
CA GLN A 11 -16.56 -37.14 42.83
C GLN A 11 -15.14 -36.82 43.27
N ASP A 12 -14.15 -37.50 42.67
CA ASP A 12 -12.75 -37.11 42.80
C ASP A 12 -12.59 -35.63 42.41
N PRO A 13 -11.76 -34.83 43.12
CA PRO A 13 -11.50 -33.46 42.73
C PRO A 13 -10.92 -33.44 41.30
N PRO A 14 -11.33 -32.47 40.46
CA PRO A 14 -10.82 -32.36 39.11
C PRO A 14 -9.29 -32.27 39.17
N ASN A 15 -8.64 -33.22 38.51
CA ASN A 15 -7.20 -33.29 38.36
C ASN A 15 -6.68 -31.88 37.98
N PRO A 16 -5.73 -31.27 38.71
CA PRO A 16 -5.20 -29.93 38.41
C PRO A 16 -4.28 -29.95 37.17
N GLY A 17 -4.68 -30.71 36.15
CA GLY A 17 -3.96 -30.95 34.93
C GLY A 17 -3.75 -29.65 34.17
N ARG A 18 -2.47 -29.25 34.09
CA ARG A 18 -1.84 -28.43 33.03
C ARG A 18 -2.79 -27.44 32.36
N ARG A 19 -3.32 -26.49 33.14
CA ARG A 19 -3.98 -25.31 32.57
C ARG A 19 -2.92 -24.37 32.05
N LEU A 20 -3.15 -23.82 30.85
CA LEU A 20 -2.25 -22.83 30.26
C LEU A 20 -2.05 -21.66 31.23
N ASP A 21 -3.07 -21.26 31.98
CA ASP A 21 -3.03 -20.17 32.97
C ASP A 21 -1.99 -20.35 34.10
N ASN A 22 -1.52 -21.58 34.34
CA ASN A 22 -0.61 -21.91 35.44
C ASN A 22 0.87 -21.96 35.03
N ILE A 23 1.19 -21.72 33.76
CA ILE A 23 2.60 -21.62 33.31
C ILE A 23 3.14 -20.22 33.61
N ALA A 24 4.46 -20.06 33.53
CA ALA A 24 5.11 -18.79 33.81
C ALA A 24 4.72 -17.70 32.79
N ALA A 25 4.64 -16.44 33.26
CA ALA A 25 4.12 -15.31 32.49
C ALA A 25 4.97 -14.97 31.25
N ASP A 26 6.27 -15.24 31.30
CA ASP A 26 7.18 -15.14 30.16
C ASP A 26 6.79 -16.13 29.04
N VAL A 27 6.40 -17.35 29.39
CA VAL A 27 5.90 -18.35 28.43
C VAL A 27 4.57 -17.90 27.81
N HIS A 28 3.66 -17.31 28.60
CA HIS A 28 2.44 -16.71 28.03
C HIS A 28 2.76 -15.61 27.02
N HIS A 29 3.74 -14.77 27.32
CA HIS A 29 4.14 -13.68 26.44
C HIS A 29 4.76 -14.20 25.14
N ILE A 30 5.57 -15.26 25.19
CA ILE A 30 6.12 -15.92 24.00
C ILE A 30 5.01 -16.50 23.13
N ILE A 31 4.02 -17.18 23.74
CA ILE A 31 2.86 -17.72 23.01
C ILE A 31 2.07 -16.59 22.35
N ALA A 32 1.79 -15.51 23.08
CA ALA A 32 1.06 -14.37 22.55
C ALA A 32 1.83 -13.66 21.42
N ALA A 33 3.16 -13.55 21.53
CA ALA A 33 4.02 -12.97 20.49
C ALA A 33 4.03 -13.81 19.21
N GLU A 34 4.10 -15.14 19.35
CA GLU A 34 4.04 -16.06 18.22
C GLU A 34 2.68 -16.00 17.54
N LEU A 35 1.60 -15.98 18.32
CA LEU A 35 0.24 -15.79 17.80
C LEU A 35 0.06 -14.41 17.15
N ALA A 36 0.73 -13.36 17.63
CA ALA A 36 0.66 -12.03 17.00
C ALA A 36 1.21 -12.04 15.59
N THR A 37 2.20 -12.90 15.36
CA THR A 37 2.91 -13.01 14.09
C THR A 37 2.20 -13.96 13.15
N SER A 38 1.74 -15.11 13.67
CA SER A 38 1.13 -16.17 12.85
C SER A 38 -0.39 -16.08 12.71
N SER A 39 -1.11 -15.58 13.73
CA SER A 39 -2.58 -15.52 13.72
C SER A 39 -3.13 -14.42 14.66
N PRO A 40 -3.14 -13.15 14.24
CA PRO A 40 -3.57 -12.03 15.08
C PRO A 40 -4.98 -12.19 15.68
N SER A 41 -5.90 -12.84 14.95
CA SER A 41 -7.26 -13.14 15.43
C SER A 41 -7.28 -14.08 16.64
N SER A 42 -6.34 -15.02 16.73
CA SER A 42 -6.24 -15.96 17.84
C SER A 42 -5.79 -15.29 19.14
N ILE A 43 -5.17 -14.10 19.08
CA ILE A 43 -4.84 -13.33 20.28
C ILE A 43 -6.10 -12.89 21.02
N LEU A 44 -7.12 -12.45 20.30
CA LEU A 44 -8.37 -12.03 20.94
C LEU A 44 -9.04 -13.21 21.65
N ALA A 45 -9.02 -14.39 21.04
CA ALA A 45 -9.50 -15.62 21.67
C ALA A 45 -8.67 -15.99 22.92
N LEU A 46 -7.34 -15.86 22.84
CA LEU A 46 -6.45 -16.05 23.98
C LEU A 46 -6.78 -15.08 25.13
N ALA A 47 -7.01 -13.80 24.80
CA ALA A 47 -7.34 -12.76 25.77
C ALA A 47 -8.71 -12.97 26.45
N GLN A 48 -9.62 -13.71 25.80
CA GLN A 48 -10.94 -14.06 26.34
C GLN A 48 -10.92 -15.33 27.21
N SER A 49 -9.84 -16.10 27.17
CA SER A 49 -9.78 -17.42 27.81
C SER A 49 -9.59 -17.35 29.34
N SER A 50 -8.77 -16.43 29.82
CA SER A 50 -8.56 -16.19 31.26
C SER A 50 -8.01 -14.79 31.54
N GLN A 51 -8.06 -14.36 32.79
CA GLN A 51 -7.50 -13.06 33.20
C GLN A 51 -5.98 -13.01 33.00
N THR A 52 -5.25 -14.07 33.37
CA THR A 52 -3.79 -14.15 33.20
C THR A 52 -3.39 -14.06 31.72
N LEU A 53 -4.07 -14.83 30.87
CA LEU A 53 -3.82 -14.81 29.42
C LEU A 53 -4.22 -13.48 28.79
N ARG A 54 -5.28 -12.84 29.31
CA ARG A 54 -5.63 -11.47 28.93
C ARG A 54 -4.46 -10.53 29.17
N HIS A 55 -3.88 -10.51 30.36
CA HIS A 55 -2.75 -9.63 30.67
C HIS A 55 -1.54 -9.87 29.75
N ALA A 56 -1.26 -11.12 29.39
CA ALA A 56 -0.20 -11.45 28.45
C ALA A 56 -0.52 -11.02 27.00
N ALA A 57 -1.79 -11.04 26.60
CA ALA A 57 -2.26 -10.73 25.25
C ALA A 57 -2.48 -9.22 24.98
N LEU A 58 -2.91 -8.44 25.98
CA LEU A 58 -3.21 -7.01 25.84
C LEU A 58 -2.08 -6.18 25.17
N PRO A 59 -0.78 -6.40 25.49
CA PRO A 59 0.33 -5.71 24.83
C PRO A 59 0.38 -5.88 23.32
N PHE A 60 -0.19 -6.95 22.78
CA PHE A 60 -0.22 -7.25 21.35
C PHE A 60 -1.53 -6.79 20.71
N VAL A 61 -2.66 -6.93 21.42
CA VAL A 61 -3.98 -6.44 20.95
C VAL A 61 -3.97 -4.93 20.78
N TYR A 62 -3.45 -4.21 21.78
CA TYR A 62 -3.53 -2.74 21.85
C TYR A 62 -2.22 -2.06 21.48
N ARG A 63 -1.28 -2.78 20.87
CA ARG A 63 0.00 -2.21 20.41
C ARG A 63 -0.25 -1.13 19.35
N ASP A 64 -1.10 -1.45 18.40
CA ASP A 64 -1.44 -0.65 17.24
C ASP A 64 -2.92 -0.29 17.32
N VAL A 65 -3.23 0.98 17.61
CA VAL A 65 -4.60 1.45 17.80
C VAL A 65 -5.02 2.33 16.64
N VAL A 66 -6.18 2.05 16.05
CA VAL A 66 -6.76 2.85 14.98
C VAL A 66 -7.93 3.68 15.53
N LEU A 67 -7.80 4.99 15.44
CA LEU A 67 -8.86 5.96 15.72
C LEU A 67 -9.51 6.33 14.38
N ALA A 68 -10.71 5.79 14.15
CA ALA A 68 -11.52 6.12 12.98
C ALA A 68 -12.94 6.42 13.44
N ARG A 69 -13.34 7.69 13.38
CA ARG A 69 -14.72 8.09 13.60
C ARG A 69 -15.42 8.20 12.25
N GLU A 70 -16.41 7.34 12.02
CA GLU A 70 -17.31 7.43 10.86
C GLU A 70 -18.73 7.67 11.37
N GLU A 71 -19.30 8.83 11.02
CA GLU A 71 -20.64 9.20 11.50
C GLU A 71 -21.75 8.45 10.77
N ASP A 72 -21.50 8.07 9.51
CA ASP A 72 -22.48 7.41 8.65
C ASP A 72 -22.57 5.89 8.89
N GLU A 73 -21.64 5.30 9.65
CA GLU A 73 -21.60 3.86 9.94
C GLU A 73 -21.78 3.58 11.44
N PRO A 74 -22.97 3.10 11.88
CA PRO A 74 -23.29 3.00 13.30
C PRO A 74 -22.37 2.05 14.06
N THR A 75 -21.92 0.96 13.43
CA THR A 75 -21.01 -0.01 14.02
C THR A 75 -19.64 0.59 14.31
N LYS A 76 -19.08 1.36 13.37
CA LYS A 76 -17.79 2.05 13.55
C LYS A 76 -17.89 3.15 14.60
N LYS A 77 -19.00 3.89 14.61
CA LYS A 77 -19.26 4.88 15.66
C LYS A 77 -19.30 4.25 17.06
N ALA A 78 -20.05 3.16 17.23
CA ALA A 78 -20.11 2.45 18.51
C ALA A 78 -18.74 1.89 18.93
N THR A 79 -17.96 1.38 17.98
CA THR A 79 -16.60 0.87 18.22
C THR A 79 -15.66 2.01 18.67
N TYR A 80 -15.73 3.16 18.01
CA TYR A 80 -15.00 4.36 18.40
C TYR A 80 -15.37 4.79 19.82
N GLU A 81 -16.66 4.94 20.13
CA GLU A 81 -17.13 5.35 21.47
C GLU A 81 -16.70 4.37 22.56
N ALA A 82 -16.76 3.06 22.29
CA ALA A 82 -16.27 2.03 23.21
C ALA A 82 -14.75 2.13 23.45
N LEU A 83 -13.96 2.43 22.42
CA LEU A 83 -12.52 2.65 22.54
C LEU A 83 -12.22 3.90 23.38
N ILE A 84 -12.93 5.01 23.14
CA ILE A 84 -12.80 6.23 23.94
C ILE A 84 -13.13 5.96 25.42
N ALA A 85 -14.17 5.18 25.70
CA ALA A 85 -14.51 4.80 27.07
C ALA A 85 -13.37 4.01 27.75
N GLN A 86 -12.69 3.11 27.03
CA GLN A 86 -11.54 2.36 27.55
C GLN A 86 -10.34 3.25 27.88
N PHE A 87 -10.10 4.32 27.12
CA PHE A 87 -9.04 5.29 27.46
C PHE A 87 -9.40 6.19 28.65
N ARG A 88 -10.70 6.44 28.87
CA ARG A 88 -11.17 7.19 30.05
C ARG A 88 -11.03 6.39 31.34
N ASP A 89 -11.12 5.06 31.26
CA ASP A 89 -10.86 4.18 32.40
C ASP A 89 -9.35 4.12 32.69
N ARG A 90 -8.91 4.92 33.66
CA ARG A 90 -7.51 5.02 34.11
C ARG A 90 -7.12 3.91 35.10
N GLY A 91 -7.78 2.75 35.05
CA GLY A 91 -7.46 1.61 35.91
C GLY A 91 -6.05 1.04 35.68
N GLU A 92 -5.64 0.14 36.57
CA GLU A 92 -4.31 -0.53 36.58
C GLU A 92 -4.00 -1.30 35.28
N TYR A 93 -5.01 -1.56 34.45
CA TYR A 93 -4.92 -2.24 33.15
C TYR A 93 -5.38 -1.37 31.99
N SER A 94 -5.16 -0.05 32.08
CA SER A 94 -5.52 0.87 31.01
C SER A 94 -4.79 0.50 29.71
N ILE A 95 -5.54 0.45 28.61
CA ILE A 95 -5.03 0.13 27.28
C ILE A 95 -3.92 1.08 26.84
N ALA A 96 -3.90 2.31 27.37
CA ALA A 96 -2.89 3.34 27.08
C ALA A 96 -1.45 2.89 27.37
N HIS A 97 -1.25 2.02 28.38
CA HIS A 97 0.07 1.47 28.71
C HIS A 97 0.68 0.66 27.56
N HIS A 98 -0.17 0.03 26.73
CA HIS A 98 0.24 -0.89 25.68
C HIS A 98 0.42 -0.24 24.30
N VAL A 99 -0.15 0.95 24.09
CA VAL A 99 -0.11 1.63 22.79
C VAL A 99 1.31 2.03 22.42
N ARG A 100 1.77 1.61 21.24
CA ARG A 100 3.07 1.98 20.65
C ARG A 100 2.90 2.66 19.30
N HIS A 101 1.82 2.36 18.57
CA HIS A 101 1.45 2.99 17.32
C HIS A 101 0.00 3.47 17.38
N LEU A 102 -0.22 4.74 17.04
CA LEU A 102 -1.55 5.31 16.88
C LEU A 102 -1.80 5.66 15.41
N VAL A 103 -2.91 5.23 14.84
CA VAL A 103 -3.35 5.61 13.49
C VAL A 103 -4.59 6.47 13.61
N VAL A 104 -4.54 7.69 13.08
CA VAL A 104 -5.69 8.61 13.05
C VAL A 104 -6.24 8.65 11.64
N LYS A 105 -7.48 8.20 11.48
CA LYS A 105 -8.24 8.21 10.23
C LYS A 105 -9.48 9.07 10.40
N ASN A 106 -9.87 9.76 9.32
CA ASN A 106 -11.01 10.66 9.32
C ASN A 106 -10.88 11.76 10.40
N GLU A 107 -11.90 12.62 10.50
CA GLU A 107 -11.93 13.70 11.48
C GLU A 107 -12.20 13.16 12.88
N VAL A 108 -11.13 13.04 13.68
CA VAL A 108 -11.20 12.72 15.12
C VAL A 108 -11.21 14.03 15.91
N PRO A 109 -12.13 14.23 16.87
CA PRO A 109 -12.16 15.43 17.71
C PRO A 109 -10.83 15.63 18.44
N THR A 110 -10.33 16.88 18.42
CA THR A 110 -9.07 17.25 19.08
C THR A 110 -9.08 16.89 20.57
N ASP A 111 -10.21 17.07 21.27
CA ASP A 111 -10.31 16.78 22.70
C ASP A 111 -10.16 15.28 23.00
N ASP A 112 -10.76 14.41 22.19
CA ASP A 112 -10.61 12.96 22.33
C ASP A 112 -9.16 12.55 22.05
N LEU A 113 -8.54 13.11 21.00
CA LEU A 113 -7.15 12.82 20.67
C LEU A 113 -6.18 13.29 21.75
N MET A 114 -6.38 14.49 22.30
CA MET A 114 -5.57 15.00 23.41
C MET A 114 -5.72 14.14 24.67
N MET A 115 -6.95 13.73 25.00
CA MET A 115 -7.21 12.83 26.13
C MET A 115 -6.45 11.49 25.99
N ILE A 116 -6.47 10.90 24.79
CA ILE A 116 -5.73 9.66 24.50
C ILE A 116 -4.23 9.88 24.62
N LEU A 117 -3.71 10.96 24.04
CA LEU A 117 -2.28 11.26 24.08
C LEU A 117 -1.81 11.55 25.51
N ASP A 118 -2.63 12.20 26.33
CA ASP A 118 -2.34 12.43 27.74
C ASP A 118 -2.29 11.10 28.50
N ALA A 119 -3.28 10.22 28.31
CA ALA A 119 -3.29 8.90 28.93
C ALA A 119 -2.06 8.06 28.52
N ILE A 120 -1.68 8.07 27.24
CA ILE A 120 -0.47 7.37 26.77
C ILE A 120 0.79 8.02 27.36
N SER A 121 0.83 9.36 27.50
CA SER A 121 2.00 10.05 28.06
C SER A 121 2.20 9.78 29.55
N GLU A 122 1.13 9.54 30.29
CA GLU A 122 1.19 9.20 31.71
C GLU A 122 1.58 7.74 31.94
N LEU A 123 1.10 6.83 31.09
CA LEU A 123 1.15 5.39 31.36
C LEU A 123 2.08 4.60 30.43
N GLY A 124 2.47 5.15 29.28
CA GLY A 124 3.15 4.41 28.21
C GLY A 124 4.15 5.25 27.41
N VAL A 125 4.54 4.72 26.24
CA VAL A 125 5.47 5.39 25.32
C VAL A 125 4.97 5.20 23.89
N LEU A 126 4.58 6.30 23.25
CA LEU A 126 4.23 6.27 21.84
C LEU A 126 5.50 6.31 21.00
N ARG A 127 5.62 5.40 20.03
CA ARG A 127 6.78 5.32 19.11
C ARG A 127 6.45 5.77 17.70
N LYS A 128 5.21 5.56 17.27
CA LYS A 128 4.76 5.89 15.93
C LYS A 128 3.38 6.53 15.95
N LEU A 129 3.18 7.55 15.12
CA LEU A 129 1.86 8.08 14.82
C LEU A 129 1.66 8.13 13.31
N SER A 130 0.57 7.54 12.81
CA SER A 130 0.13 7.65 11.43
C SER A 130 -1.05 8.59 11.33
N TRP A 131 -0.91 9.67 10.56
CA TRP A 131 -1.96 10.60 10.24
C TRP A 131 -2.48 10.33 8.82
N GLU A 132 -3.64 9.68 8.72
CA GLU A 132 -4.28 9.28 7.46
C GLU A 132 -5.58 10.08 7.26
N ASN A 133 -5.44 11.41 7.16
CA ASN A 133 -6.57 12.31 6.99
C ASN A 133 -6.18 13.48 6.06
N THR A 134 -7.19 14.09 5.44
CA THR A 134 -7.08 15.39 4.75
C THR A 134 -7.02 16.57 5.70
N ALA A 135 -7.56 16.45 6.91
CA ALA A 135 -7.50 17.52 7.91
C ALA A 135 -6.07 17.76 8.38
N HIS A 136 -5.77 19.01 8.71
CA HIS A 136 -4.48 19.40 9.32
C HIS A 136 -4.34 18.79 10.71
N VAL A 137 -3.10 18.55 11.13
CA VAL A 137 -2.84 18.13 12.51
C VAL A 137 -3.05 19.35 13.42
N PRO A 138 -3.91 19.26 14.45
CA PRO A 138 -4.11 20.39 15.35
C PRO A 138 -2.78 20.85 15.98
N PRO A 139 -2.50 22.17 16.06
CA PRO A 139 -1.27 22.68 16.63
C PRO A 139 -0.95 22.15 18.04
N SER A 140 -1.96 22.06 18.89
CA SER A 140 -1.85 21.52 20.25
C SER A 140 -1.39 20.06 20.28
N VAL A 141 -1.88 19.27 19.33
CA VAL A 141 -1.50 17.86 19.17
C VAL A 141 -0.04 17.77 18.76
N LEU A 142 0.36 18.49 17.71
CA LEU A 142 1.74 18.46 17.22
C LEU A 142 2.74 18.92 18.29
N ASP A 143 2.40 19.97 19.04
CA ASP A 143 3.22 20.46 20.16
C ASP A 143 3.35 19.45 21.29
N LYS A 144 2.25 18.76 21.64
CA LYS A 144 2.29 17.67 22.62
C LYS A 144 3.19 16.54 22.14
N LEU A 145 3.09 16.12 20.88
CA LEU A 145 3.93 15.05 20.32
C LEU A 145 5.42 15.42 20.40
N GLN A 146 5.80 16.60 19.90
CA GLN A 146 7.19 17.07 19.89
C GLN A 146 7.77 17.21 21.30
N LYS A 147 6.97 17.71 22.25
CA LYS A 147 7.40 17.88 23.64
C LYS A 147 7.52 16.56 24.40
N THR A 148 6.61 15.63 24.16
CA THR A 148 6.48 14.40 24.97
C THR A 148 7.34 13.27 24.44
N TRP A 149 7.41 13.12 23.12
CA TRP A 149 8.11 12.03 22.43
C TRP A 149 8.97 12.61 21.29
N PRO A 150 10.16 13.16 21.60
CA PRO A 150 11.02 13.77 20.58
C PRO A 150 11.56 12.78 19.54
N ASP A 151 11.58 11.48 19.87
CA ASP A 151 12.00 10.38 18.98
C ASP A 151 10.83 9.70 18.25
N LEU A 152 9.61 10.25 18.35
CA LEU A 152 8.43 9.71 17.69
C LEU A 152 8.57 9.77 16.17
N GLU A 153 8.22 8.68 15.48
CA GLU A 153 8.11 8.69 14.03
C GLU A 153 6.69 9.06 13.57
N LEU A 154 6.59 10.17 12.85
CA LEU A 154 5.34 10.66 12.27
C LEU A 154 5.23 10.24 10.80
N PHE A 155 4.16 9.51 10.49
CA PHE A 155 3.81 9.04 9.16
C PHE A 155 2.58 9.78 8.68
N VAL A 156 2.72 10.62 7.66
CA VAL A 156 1.62 11.45 7.14
C VAL A 156 1.18 10.93 5.78
N ASN A 157 -0.12 10.76 5.61
CA ASN A 157 -0.75 10.33 4.36
C ASN A 157 -1.97 11.22 4.07
N VAL A 158 -1.73 12.30 3.34
CA VAL A 158 -2.74 13.31 2.99
C VAL A 158 -3.12 13.10 1.52
N ARG A 159 -4.20 12.35 1.30
CA ARG A 159 -4.77 12.09 -0.04
C ARG A 159 -6.08 12.80 -0.23
N GLY A 160 -6.39 13.21 -1.45
CA GLY A 160 -7.67 13.83 -1.77
C GLY A 160 -7.84 15.23 -1.17
N ARG A 161 -6.75 15.95 -0.88
CA ARG A 161 -6.77 17.28 -0.25
C ARG A 161 -7.66 18.27 -1.01
N GLY A 162 -7.74 18.17 -2.34
CA GLY A 162 -8.65 18.99 -3.14
C GLY A 162 -10.15 18.80 -2.81
N ARG A 163 -10.51 17.69 -2.18
CA ARG A 163 -11.87 17.32 -1.74
C ARG A 163 -12.08 17.50 -0.24
N ALA A 164 -11.14 18.10 0.49
CA ALA A 164 -11.30 18.33 1.93
C ALA A 164 -12.57 19.15 2.19
N LYS A 165 -13.32 18.76 3.25
CA LYS A 165 -14.57 19.41 3.65
C LYS A 165 -14.34 20.86 4.06
N HIS A 166 -13.32 21.09 4.88
CA HIS A 166 -12.94 22.42 5.31
C HIS A 166 -12.00 23.09 4.27
N PRO A 167 -12.28 24.34 3.84
CA PRO A 167 -11.42 25.05 2.89
C PRO A 167 -9.97 25.19 3.36
N ASP A 168 -9.74 25.42 4.65
CA ASP A 168 -8.39 25.59 5.20
C ASP A 168 -7.52 24.34 5.05
N HIS A 169 -8.13 23.16 5.12
CA HIS A 169 -7.44 21.88 4.92
C HIS A 169 -7.02 21.65 3.47
N LYS A 170 -7.52 22.46 2.53
CA LYS A 170 -7.01 22.47 1.15
C LYS A 170 -5.62 23.10 1.07
N GLN A 171 -5.26 23.98 2.01
CA GLN A 171 -3.94 24.58 2.07
C GLN A 171 -2.90 23.59 2.62
N MET A 172 -1.63 23.92 2.42
CA MET A 172 -0.51 23.12 2.88
C MET A 172 -0.29 23.29 4.38
N ASP A 173 -0.19 22.18 5.14
CA ASP A 173 0.12 22.20 6.57
C ASP A 173 1.64 22.37 6.77
N GLU A 174 2.11 23.61 6.63
CA GLU A 174 3.54 23.94 6.71
C GLU A 174 4.18 23.49 8.04
N ARG A 175 3.44 23.55 9.15
CA ARG A 175 3.94 23.17 10.47
C ARG A 175 4.13 21.66 10.59
N LEU A 176 3.18 20.88 10.10
CA LEU A 176 3.31 19.43 10.01
C LEU A 176 4.48 19.02 9.11
N LEU A 177 4.59 19.64 7.94
CA LEU A 177 5.59 19.30 6.93
C LEU A 177 7.02 19.69 7.36
N SER A 178 7.16 20.70 8.21
CA SER A 178 8.43 21.12 8.82
C SER A 178 8.74 20.47 10.16
N SER A 179 7.89 19.55 10.64
CA SER A 179 8.11 18.84 11.89
C SER A 179 9.35 17.95 11.83
N SER A 180 10.19 18.01 12.87
CA SER A 180 11.32 17.10 13.04
C SER A 180 10.90 15.65 13.30
N LEU A 181 9.63 15.40 13.64
CA LEU A 181 9.11 14.04 13.81
C LEU A 181 8.76 13.37 12.47
N LEU A 182 8.64 14.16 11.39
CA LEU A 182 8.16 13.66 10.10
C LEU A 182 9.17 12.68 9.48
N ARG A 183 8.82 11.40 9.48
CA ARG A 183 9.62 10.29 8.93
C ARG A 183 9.16 9.88 7.54
N SER A 184 7.85 9.88 7.31
CA SER A 184 7.23 9.46 6.06
C SER A 184 6.13 10.42 5.64
N LEU A 185 6.12 10.81 4.37
CA LEU A 185 5.13 11.71 3.79
C LEU A 185 4.59 11.12 2.48
N THR A 186 3.29 10.84 2.44
CA THR A 186 2.52 10.69 1.21
C THR A 186 1.63 11.92 1.06
N TYR A 187 1.87 12.71 0.02
CA TYR A 187 1.25 14.01 -0.12
C TYR A 187 0.72 14.25 -1.53
N GLN A 188 -0.47 14.85 -1.60
CA GLN A 188 -1.05 15.27 -2.86
C GLN A 188 -0.78 16.76 -3.12
N VAL A 189 0.06 17.04 -4.12
CA VAL A 189 0.30 18.40 -4.62
C VAL A 189 -0.87 18.77 -5.54
N ILE A 190 -1.55 19.86 -5.19
CA ILE A 190 -2.66 20.39 -5.96
C ILE A 190 -2.10 21.41 -6.95
N TYR A 191 -2.52 21.30 -8.20
CA TYR A 191 -2.28 22.29 -9.24
C TYR A 191 -3.56 23.11 -9.48
N GLN A 192 -3.49 24.44 -9.34
CA GLN A 192 -4.58 25.38 -9.60
C GLN A 192 -4.11 26.55 -10.48
N GLY A 193 -5.02 27.10 -11.29
CA GLY A 193 -4.83 28.41 -11.95
C GLY A 193 -4.60 28.38 -13.46
N TYR A 194 -5.51 27.75 -14.22
CA TYR A 194 -5.48 27.80 -15.70
C TYR A 194 -6.53 28.77 -16.31
N GLN A 195 -7.31 29.48 -15.50
CA GLN A 195 -8.12 30.57 -16.04
C GLN A 195 -7.20 31.77 -16.25
N ASP A 196 -7.35 32.50 -17.36
CA ASP A 196 -6.52 33.70 -17.71
C ASP A 196 -6.38 34.72 -16.55
N ASN A 197 -7.26 34.65 -15.55
CA ASN A 197 -7.34 35.54 -14.40
C ASN A 197 -6.90 34.90 -13.06
N ILE A 198 -6.47 33.64 -13.02
CA ILE A 198 -6.04 32.96 -11.79
C ILE A 198 -4.57 32.54 -11.96
N PRO A 199 -3.62 33.16 -11.24
CA PRO A 199 -2.22 32.79 -11.37
C PRO A 199 -2.02 31.32 -11.00
N VAL A 200 -1.16 30.65 -11.77
CA VAL A 200 -0.68 29.31 -11.45
C VAL A 200 -0.09 29.33 -10.05
N SER A 201 -0.61 28.49 -9.17
CA SER A 201 -0.04 28.30 -7.84
C SER A 201 0.53 26.89 -7.76
N LEU A 202 1.85 26.80 -7.64
CA LEU A 202 2.58 25.56 -7.39
C LEU A 202 3.15 25.58 -5.99
N GLU A 203 2.80 24.57 -5.21
CA GLU A 203 3.23 24.46 -3.81
C GLU A 203 4.64 23.90 -3.64
N TRP A 204 5.31 23.54 -4.73
CA TRP A 204 6.62 22.88 -4.68
C TRP A 204 7.67 23.65 -3.88
N ALA A 205 7.77 24.96 -4.08
CA ALA A 205 8.68 25.82 -3.33
C ALA A 205 8.43 25.74 -1.82
N LYS A 206 7.15 25.82 -1.42
CA LYS A 206 6.76 25.73 -0.01
C LYS A 206 7.01 24.34 0.55
N LEU A 207 6.64 23.30 -0.19
CA LEU A 207 6.83 21.91 0.18
C LEU A 207 8.33 21.60 0.38
N THR A 208 9.18 21.99 -0.58
CA THR A 208 10.62 21.75 -0.53
C THR A 208 11.25 22.44 0.67
N ARG A 209 10.87 23.70 0.95
CA ARG A 209 11.35 24.42 2.15
C ARG A 209 10.88 23.75 3.43
N ALA A 210 9.62 23.33 3.51
CA ALA A 210 9.07 22.70 4.70
C ALA A 210 9.76 21.36 5.01
N ILE A 211 9.87 20.45 4.04
CA ILE A 211 10.50 19.14 4.25
C ILE A 211 12.00 19.24 4.56
N SER A 212 12.68 20.24 3.97
CA SER A 212 14.10 20.48 4.25
C SER A 212 14.31 21.02 5.66
N ALA A 213 13.37 21.83 6.19
CA ALA A 213 13.43 22.34 7.56
C ALA A 213 13.28 21.23 8.62
N GLY A 214 12.48 20.19 8.35
CA GLY A 214 12.28 19.08 9.29
C GLY A 214 13.47 18.11 9.40
N GLY A 215 14.19 17.85 8.32
CA GLY A 215 15.46 17.08 8.30
C GLY A 215 15.38 15.56 8.54
N ASN A 216 14.27 15.04 9.07
CA ASN A 216 14.11 13.63 9.43
C ASN A 216 13.31 12.78 8.44
N LEU A 217 12.82 13.38 7.36
CA LEU A 217 12.07 12.66 6.33
C LEU A 217 12.96 11.62 5.65
N ARG A 218 12.43 10.41 5.46
CA ARG A 218 13.08 9.32 4.71
C ARG A 218 12.22 8.75 3.60
N VAL A 219 10.90 8.81 3.73
CA VAL A 219 9.98 8.34 2.69
C VAL A 219 9.22 9.53 2.15
N LEU A 220 9.43 9.87 0.88
CA LEU A 220 8.72 10.94 0.19
C LEU A 220 7.94 10.37 -0.99
N ARG A 221 6.61 10.38 -0.90
CA ARG A 221 5.70 9.98 -1.98
C ARG A 221 4.82 11.16 -2.37
N ILE A 222 5.03 11.67 -3.57
CA ILE A 222 4.27 12.79 -4.11
C ILE A 222 3.32 12.30 -5.19
N GLN A 223 2.05 12.66 -5.03
CA GLN A 223 1.02 12.49 -6.05
C GLN A 223 0.61 13.85 -6.58
N ILE A 224 0.64 14.03 -7.89
CA ILE A 224 0.17 15.24 -8.55
C ILE A 224 -1.17 14.95 -9.19
N GLN A 225 -2.15 15.76 -8.83
CA GLN A 225 -3.45 15.71 -9.46
C GLN A 225 -3.57 16.91 -10.41
N ALA A 226 -3.65 16.63 -11.71
CA ALA A 226 -3.96 17.63 -12.71
C ALA A 226 -5.33 18.25 -12.43
N GLY A 227 -5.33 19.55 -12.10
CA GLY A 227 -6.52 20.40 -11.99
C GLY A 227 -6.91 21.10 -13.30
N GLY A 228 -6.22 20.81 -14.41
CA GLY A 228 -6.34 21.48 -15.71
C GLY A 228 -5.08 21.26 -16.56
N ASP A 229 -4.96 21.95 -17.69
CA ASP A 229 -3.74 21.95 -18.53
C ASP A 229 -2.56 22.56 -17.75
N GLU A 230 -1.39 21.89 -17.81
CA GLU A 230 -0.18 22.21 -17.04
C GLU A 230 0.57 23.41 -17.66
N PRO A 231 1.18 24.31 -16.85
CA PRO A 231 1.98 25.40 -17.38
C PRO A 231 3.37 24.87 -17.70
N GLN A 232 3.97 25.39 -18.75
CA GLN A 232 5.25 24.88 -19.24
C GLN A 232 6.45 25.15 -18.31
N SER A 233 6.35 25.97 -17.24
CA SER A 233 7.55 26.57 -16.64
C SER A 233 7.85 26.33 -15.14
N GLU A 234 6.97 25.82 -14.29
CA GLU A 234 7.21 25.89 -12.83
C GLU A 234 6.99 24.59 -12.02
N SER A 235 6.84 23.43 -12.67
CA SER A 235 6.55 22.14 -12.02
C SER A 235 7.78 21.45 -11.36
N GLN A 236 8.56 22.16 -10.53
CA GLN A 236 9.83 21.63 -10.00
C GLN A 236 9.99 21.81 -8.49
N LEU A 237 10.64 20.83 -7.83
CA LEU A 237 11.18 21.01 -6.49
C LEU A 237 12.10 22.26 -6.51
N GLU A 238 11.95 23.16 -5.54
CA GLU A 238 12.82 24.33 -5.50
C GLU A 238 14.17 23.94 -4.92
N LEU A 239 15.06 23.46 -5.79
CA LEU A 239 16.39 23.02 -5.40
C LEU A 239 17.34 24.22 -5.48
N SER A 240 18.16 24.41 -4.44
CA SER A 240 19.23 25.40 -4.46
C SER A 240 20.46 24.82 -3.79
N ARG A 241 21.63 25.44 -3.99
CA ARG A 241 22.86 25.03 -3.30
C ARG A 241 22.75 25.12 -1.77
N ALA A 242 21.81 25.91 -1.26
CA ALA A 242 21.58 26.06 0.18
C ALA A 242 20.54 25.07 0.72
N LEU A 243 19.68 24.52 -0.15
CA LEU A 243 18.57 23.68 0.25
C LEU A 243 18.87 22.22 -0.13
N HIS A 244 19.07 21.38 0.89
CA HIS A 244 19.30 19.96 0.72
C HIS A 244 18.09 19.20 1.22
N LEU A 245 17.64 18.21 0.44
CA LEU A 245 16.66 17.26 0.96
C LEU A 245 17.37 16.31 1.93
N PRO A 246 16.64 15.83 2.96
CA PRO A 246 17.19 14.83 3.85
C PRO A 246 17.52 13.54 3.10
N ALA A 247 18.39 12.71 3.68
CA ALA A 247 18.81 11.45 3.07
C ALA A 247 17.62 10.49 2.93
N LEU A 248 17.00 10.45 1.75
CA LEU A 248 15.81 9.67 1.48
C LEU A 248 16.14 8.18 1.35
N GLU A 249 15.27 7.34 1.91
CA GLU A 249 15.25 5.89 1.79
C GLU A 249 14.30 5.47 0.63
N GLU A 250 13.22 6.23 0.45
CA GLU A 250 12.25 6.03 -0.64
C GLU A 250 11.84 7.37 -1.27
N PHE A 251 11.84 7.40 -2.60
CA PHE A 251 11.31 8.50 -3.39
C PHE A 251 10.31 7.98 -4.42
N SER A 252 9.07 8.46 -4.33
CA SER A 252 8.01 8.17 -5.28
C SER A 252 7.43 9.46 -5.84
N LEU A 253 7.28 9.51 -7.15
CA LEU A 253 6.72 10.63 -7.87
C LEU A 253 5.70 10.11 -8.89
N GLN A 254 4.44 10.50 -8.71
CA GLN A 254 3.31 10.01 -9.51
C GLN A 254 2.41 11.17 -9.97
N GLY A 255 1.99 11.15 -11.23
CA GLY A 255 1.07 12.14 -11.79
C GLY A 255 1.45 12.51 -13.22
N THR A 256 0.60 13.21 -13.95
CA THR A 256 0.94 13.65 -15.31
C THR A 256 1.90 14.84 -15.22
N TYR A 257 3.10 14.69 -15.78
CA TYR A 257 4.09 15.76 -15.91
C TYR A 257 4.26 16.12 -17.39
N TYR A 258 4.15 17.39 -17.71
CA TYR A 258 4.60 17.97 -18.96
C TYR A 258 5.94 18.69 -18.71
N ASN A 259 7.02 18.02 -19.09
CA ASN A 259 8.27 18.59 -19.61
C ASN A 259 9.28 19.34 -18.71
N ASN A 260 9.23 19.25 -17.38
CA ASN A 260 10.18 20.01 -16.54
C ASN A 260 11.34 19.23 -15.90
N TRP A 261 11.63 17.99 -16.32
CA TRP A 261 12.83 17.25 -15.91
C TRP A 261 13.98 17.44 -16.88
N ASN A 262 14.45 18.69 -17.02
CA ASN A 262 15.60 18.96 -17.86
C ASN A 262 16.91 18.51 -17.17
N ASP A 263 18.00 18.47 -17.96
CA ASP A 263 19.32 18.04 -17.48
C ASP A 263 19.82 18.88 -16.29
N GLU A 264 19.55 20.19 -16.28
CA GLU A 264 19.98 21.09 -15.22
C GLU A 264 19.28 20.76 -13.89
N HIS A 265 17.95 20.63 -13.91
CA HIS A 265 17.16 20.28 -12.76
C HIS A 265 17.54 18.90 -12.19
N CYS A 266 17.74 17.90 -13.07
CA CYS A 266 18.16 16.56 -12.64
C CYS A 266 19.54 16.59 -11.98
N ARG A 267 20.49 17.39 -12.50
CA ARG A 267 21.81 17.57 -11.87
C ARG A 267 21.72 18.30 -10.55
N MET A 268 20.86 19.32 -10.44
CA MET A 268 20.60 20.00 -9.18
C MET A 268 20.04 19.02 -8.15
N LEU A 269 19.06 18.18 -8.52
CA LEU A 269 18.53 17.16 -7.63
C LEU A 269 19.62 16.17 -7.21
N ALA A 270 20.42 15.67 -8.16
CA ALA A 270 21.50 14.75 -7.86
C ALA A 270 22.55 15.33 -6.90
N ASN A 271 22.71 16.65 -6.85
CA ASN A 271 23.65 17.33 -5.97
C ASN A 271 23.03 17.78 -4.64
N SER A 272 21.70 17.97 -4.58
CA SER A 272 20.98 18.46 -3.40
C SER A 272 20.44 17.35 -2.48
N VAL A 273 20.56 16.07 -2.86
CA VAL A 273 20.06 14.95 -2.07
C VAL A 273 21.16 13.93 -1.81
N ASP A 274 21.30 13.49 -0.56
CA ASP A 274 22.08 12.30 -0.25
C ASP A 274 21.32 11.04 -0.69
N MET A 275 21.69 10.54 -1.87
CA MET A 275 21.07 9.37 -2.47
C MET A 275 21.71 8.05 -2.02
N SER A 276 22.72 8.07 -1.15
CA SER A 276 23.42 6.85 -0.70
C SER A 276 22.51 5.88 0.06
N LYS A 277 21.40 6.38 0.62
CA LYS A 277 20.41 5.61 1.37
C LYS A 277 19.18 5.24 0.54
N LEU A 278 19.06 5.75 -0.68
CA LEU A 278 17.88 5.54 -1.51
C LEU A 278 17.85 4.10 -2.01
N HIS A 279 16.88 3.33 -1.52
CA HIS A 279 16.69 1.93 -1.91
C HIS A 279 15.42 1.70 -2.72
N THR A 280 14.46 2.62 -2.66
CA THR A 280 13.21 2.54 -3.43
C THR A 280 13.02 3.79 -4.29
N LEU A 281 12.88 3.59 -5.59
CA LEU A 281 12.60 4.63 -6.56
C LEU A 281 11.36 4.27 -7.37
N ASN A 282 10.34 5.13 -7.34
CA ASN A 282 9.11 4.96 -8.11
C ASN A 282 8.83 6.23 -8.93
N ILE A 283 8.94 6.10 -10.25
CA ILE A 283 8.69 7.16 -11.21
C ILE A 283 7.70 6.66 -12.28
N ALA A 284 6.52 6.24 -11.81
CA ALA A 284 5.50 5.58 -12.63
C ALA A 284 4.68 6.52 -13.53
N ASN A 285 5.23 7.65 -14.01
CA ASN A 285 4.52 8.51 -14.97
C ASN A 285 5.44 9.44 -15.78
N GLY A 286 6.06 8.89 -16.84
CA GLY A 286 6.66 9.70 -17.92
C GLY A 286 7.95 10.45 -17.58
N MET A 287 8.96 9.78 -17.03
CA MET A 287 10.25 10.43 -16.70
C MET A 287 11.45 9.51 -16.99
N PRO A 288 12.12 9.65 -18.14
CA PRO A 288 13.23 8.75 -18.45
C PRO A 288 14.57 9.45 -18.71
N THR A 289 14.68 10.28 -19.75
CA THR A 289 15.99 10.49 -20.36
C THR A 289 16.98 11.29 -19.49
N SER A 290 16.64 12.53 -19.13
CA SER A 290 17.54 13.40 -18.37
C SER A 290 17.81 12.89 -16.96
N PHE A 291 16.78 12.33 -16.32
CA PHE A 291 16.92 11.72 -15.00
C PHE A 291 17.86 10.52 -15.05
N PHE A 292 17.60 9.53 -15.92
CA PHE A 292 18.46 8.34 -15.99
C PHE A 292 19.89 8.72 -16.34
N ARG A 293 20.12 9.68 -17.25
CA ARG A 293 21.47 10.17 -17.55
C ARG A 293 22.16 10.79 -16.33
N ALA A 294 21.45 11.56 -15.51
CA ALA A 294 22.02 12.22 -14.33
C ALA A 294 22.32 11.23 -13.19
N PHE A 295 21.51 10.18 -13.03
CA PHE A 295 21.55 9.28 -11.89
C PHE A 295 22.20 7.91 -12.17
N THR A 296 22.51 7.59 -13.42
CA THR A 296 23.27 6.38 -13.79
C THR A 296 24.59 6.35 -13.04
N TRP A 297 24.89 5.21 -12.37
CA TRP A 297 26.04 5.00 -11.47
C TRP A 297 26.05 5.81 -10.17
N ARG A 298 25.00 6.56 -9.84
CA ARG A 298 24.91 7.36 -8.61
C ARG A 298 23.98 6.79 -7.55
N LEU A 299 23.24 5.73 -7.89
CA LEU A 299 22.23 5.11 -7.03
C LEU A 299 22.56 3.63 -6.75
N PRO A 300 23.72 3.32 -6.13
CA PRO A 300 24.17 1.93 -5.96
C PRO A 300 23.30 1.12 -4.98
N GLY A 301 22.53 1.78 -4.11
CA GLY A 301 21.70 1.14 -3.09
C GLY A 301 20.29 0.76 -3.56
N ILE A 302 19.94 1.00 -4.82
CA ILE A 302 18.57 0.76 -5.32
C ILE A 302 18.26 -0.73 -5.34
N LYS A 303 17.20 -1.10 -4.63
CA LYS A 303 16.64 -2.46 -4.59
C LYS A 303 15.28 -2.55 -5.26
N THR A 304 14.50 -1.47 -5.20
CA THR A 304 13.16 -1.40 -5.76
C THR A 304 13.10 -0.28 -6.79
N LEU A 305 12.73 -0.64 -8.02
CA LEU A 305 12.60 0.28 -9.13
C LEU A 305 11.24 0.10 -9.81
N ARG A 306 10.46 1.17 -9.88
CA ARG A 306 9.20 1.23 -10.63
C ARG A 306 9.22 2.35 -11.65
N LEU A 307 8.95 2.04 -12.90
CA LEU A 307 9.08 2.96 -14.04
C LEU A 307 7.86 2.89 -14.96
N GLU A 308 7.43 4.04 -15.48
CA GLU A 308 6.63 4.10 -16.71
C GLU A 308 7.51 4.59 -17.86
N ILE A 309 7.55 3.86 -18.97
CA ILE A 309 8.38 4.16 -20.13
C ILE A 309 7.50 4.18 -21.39
N ARG A 310 7.47 5.32 -22.07
CA ARG A 310 6.72 5.58 -23.29
C ARG A 310 7.56 5.27 -24.53
N ARG A 311 6.93 5.18 -25.71
CA ARG A 311 7.63 4.81 -26.96
C ARG A 311 8.69 5.83 -27.38
N GLN A 312 8.48 7.11 -27.07
CA GLN A 312 9.36 8.21 -27.44
C GLN A 312 10.55 8.40 -26.50
N ASP A 313 10.59 7.65 -25.40
CA ASP A 313 11.60 7.80 -24.37
C ASP A 313 12.95 7.17 -24.80
N ASP A 314 14.06 7.67 -24.25
CA ASP A 314 15.39 7.13 -24.54
C ASP A 314 15.59 5.80 -23.80
N ILE A 315 15.21 4.71 -24.47
CA ILE A 315 15.38 3.33 -23.96
C ILE A 315 16.84 3.04 -23.63
N GLY A 316 17.80 3.62 -24.37
CA GLY A 316 19.23 3.43 -24.15
C GLY A 316 19.68 4.00 -22.80
N ALA A 317 19.21 5.21 -22.46
CA ALA A 317 19.46 5.81 -21.16
C ALA A 317 18.83 4.98 -20.02
N THR A 318 17.61 4.49 -20.19
CA THR A 318 16.94 3.61 -19.20
C THR A 318 17.69 2.30 -19.01
N ALA A 319 18.11 1.65 -20.11
CA ALA A 319 18.88 0.42 -20.06
C ALA A 319 20.24 0.62 -19.36
N ALA A 320 20.92 1.74 -19.63
CA ALA A 320 22.18 2.09 -18.97
C ALA A 320 21.99 2.30 -17.46
N PHE A 321 20.89 2.94 -17.05
CA PHE A 321 20.55 3.13 -15.65
C PHE A 321 20.28 1.79 -14.95
N ILE A 322 19.40 0.94 -15.49
CA ILE A 322 19.09 -0.37 -14.91
C ILE A 322 20.35 -1.24 -14.80
N ARG A 323 21.23 -1.19 -15.81
CA ARG A 323 22.52 -1.88 -15.80
C ARG A 323 23.46 -1.39 -14.71
N SER A 324 23.36 -0.12 -14.32
CA SER A 324 24.22 0.51 -13.33
C SER A 324 23.82 0.26 -11.88
N VAL A 325 22.63 -0.29 -11.65
CA VAL A 325 22.18 -0.72 -10.34
C VAL A 325 22.76 -2.11 -10.09
N ASP A 326 23.28 -2.35 -8.89
CA ASP A 326 23.75 -3.67 -8.47
C ASP A 326 22.70 -4.32 -7.56
N GLY A 327 22.28 -5.54 -7.89
CA GLY A 327 21.42 -6.32 -7.00
C GLY A 327 19.97 -5.83 -6.88
N LEU A 328 19.35 -5.49 -8.01
CA LEU A 328 17.94 -5.11 -8.04
C LEU A 328 17.06 -6.29 -7.58
N GLU A 329 16.20 -6.06 -6.59
CA GLU A 329 15.32 -7.09 -6.00
C GLU A 329 13.88 -6.98 -6.51
N VAL A 330 13.43 -5.77 -6.86
CA VAL A 330 12.07 -5.48 -7.33
C VAL A 330 12.11 -4.59 -8.56
N LEU A 331 11.49 -5.04 -9.64
CA LEU A 331 11.34 -4.29 -10.89
C LEU A 331 9.89 -4.29 -11.35
N ASP A 332 9.27 -3.10 -11.44
CA ASP A 332 7.94 -2.89 -12.03
C ASP A 332 8.06 -1.93 -13.22
N ILE A 333 7.78 -2.41 -14.43
CA ILE A 333 7.86 -1.64 -15.67
C ILE A 333 6.46 -1.57 -16.30
N ASP A 334 5.92 -0.36 -16.41
CA ASP A 334 4.82 -0.06 -17.31
C ASP A 334 5.35 0.50 -18.63
N ALA A 335 5.35 -0.33 -19.67
CA ALA A 335 5.86 0.08 -20.97
C ALA A 335 5.16 -0.67 -22.12
N PRO A 336 5.24 -0.15 -23.36
CA PRO A 336 4.88 -0.91 -24.55
C PRO A 336 5.73 -2.19 -24.68
N PRO A 337 5.20 -3.27 -25.29
CA PRO A 337 5.96 -4.51 -25.49
C PRO A 337 7.33 -4.31 -26.15
N SER A 338 7.41 -3.49 -27.20
CA SER A 338 8.67 -3.18 -27.90
C SER A 338 9.76 -2.57 -27.00
N VAL A 339 9.35 -1.84 -25.96
CA VAL A 339 10.30 -1.27 -24.98
C VAL A 339 10.77 -2.35 -24.02
N VAL A 340 9.86 -3.21 -23.55
CA VAL A 340 10.23 -4.38 -22.72
C VAL A 340 11.17 -5.29 -23.47
N ASP A 341 10.95 -5.51 -24.77
CA ASP A 341 11.85 -6.27 -25.65
C ASP A 341 13.28 -5.71 -25.63
N ALA A 342 13.41 -4.39 -25.79
CA ALA A 342 14.70 -3.72 -25.81
C ALA A 342 15.38 -3.69 -24.43
N LEU A 343 14.62 -3.67 -23.34
CA LEU A 343 15.14 -3.73 -21.97
C LEU A 343 15.44 -5.16 -21.50
N TRP A 344 14.94 -6.18 -22.19
CA TRP A 344 15.06 -7.57 -21.77
C TRP A 344 16.49 -8.00 -21.40
N PRO A 345 17.54 -7.66 -22.18
CA PRO A 345 18.91 -8.04 -21.82
C PRO A 345 19.38 -7.50 -20.46
N VAL A 346 18.97 -6.29 -20.09
CA VAL A 346 19.32 -5.70 -18.78
C VAL A 346 18.43 -6.21 -17.65
N ILE A 347 17.21 -6.67 -17.95
CA ILE A 347 16.35 -7.35 -16.96
C ILE A 347 16.98 -8.71 -16.60
N VAL A 348 17.43 -9.47 -17.60
CA VAL A 348 18.07 -10.80 -17.41
C VAL A 348 19.36 -10.71 -16.60
N GLN A 349 20.11 -9.61 -16.70
CA GLN A 349 21.28 -9.35 -15.84
C GLN A 349 20.97 -9.48 -14.35
N HIS A 350 19.73 -9.15 -13.95
CA HIS A 350 19.27 -9.19 -12.55
C HIS A 350 18.53 -10.49 -12.20
N SER A 351 18.57 -11.52 -13.06
CA SER A 351 17.88 -12.81 -12.84
C SER A 351 18.26 -13.51 -11.53
N ALA A 352 19.49 -13.31 -11.05
CA ALA A 352 19.98 -13.89 -9.80
C ALA A 352 19.53 -13.13 -8.54
N THR A 353 19.00 -11.90 -8.67
CA THR A 353 18.67 -11.04 -7.51
C THR A 353 17.20 -10.65 -7.45
N LEU A 354 16.50 -10.64 -8.59
CA LEU A 354 15.09 -10.28 -8.66
C LEU A 354 14.21 -11.28 -7.91
N LYS A 355 13.46 -10.74 -6.95
CA LYS A 355 12.40 -11.43 -6.21
C LYS A 355 11.02 -11.07 -6.74
N ASN A 356 10.87 -9.84 -7.24
CA ASN A 356 9.62 -9.34 -7.78
C ASN A 356 9.85 -8.75 -9.17
N LEU A 357 9.16 -9.31 -10.17
CA LEU A 357 9.17 -8.81 -11.54
C LEU A 357 7.74 -8.55 -12.00
N CYS A 358 7.41 -7.29 -12.31
CA CYS A 358 6.12 -6.90 -12.84
C CYS A 358 6.31 -6.15 -14.16
N LEU A 359 5.75 -6.67 -15.24
CA LEU A 359 5.87 -6.12 -16.59
C LEU A 359 4.46 -5.81 -17.10
N ARG A 360 3.98 -4.58 -16.97
CA ARG A 360 2.60 -4.20 -17.36
C ARG A 360 2.38 -4.16 -18.88
N ALA A 361 3.21 -4.90 -19.62
CA ALA A 361 3.21 -5.09 -21.06
C ALA A 361 2.84 -6.53 -21.43
N LYS A 362 2.51 -6.76 -22.71
CA LYS A 362 2.43 -8.13 -23.25
C LYS A 362 3.85 -8.67 -23.32
N VAL A 363 4.03 -9.89 -22.82
CA VAL A 363 5.30 -10.63 -22.85
C VAL A 363 5.00 -11.95 -23.55
N ASP A 364 5.87 -12.36 -24.47
CA ASP A 364 5.75 -13.66 -25.14
C ASP A 364 6.01 -14.82 -24.17
N ILE A 365 5.58 -16.02 -24.57
CA ILE A 365 5.73 -17.21 -23.73
C ILE A 365 7.20 -17.60 -23.55
N GLU A 366 8.04 -17.41 -24.58
CA GLU A 366 9.47 -17.76 -24.57
C GLU A 366 10.23 -17.02 -23.45
N ARG A 367 9.91 -15.74 -23.23
CA ARG A 367 10.49 -14.97 -22.12
C ARG A 367 9.97 -15.38 -20.77
N LEU A 368 8.71 -15.76 -20.66
CA LEU A 368 8.19 -16.31 -19.41
C LEU A 368 8.83 -17.66 -19.09
N GLU A 369 9.10 -18.49 -20.10
CA GLU A 369 9.89 -19.72 -19.94
C GLU A 369 11.31 -19.38 -19.46
N GLN A 370 11.94 -18.35 -20.04
CA GLN A 370 13.23 -17.88 -19.56
C GLN A 370 13.18 -17.42 -18.10
N VAL A 371 12.11 -16.74 -17.67
CA VAL A 371 11.90 -16.37 -16.26
C VAL A 371 11.82 -17.61 -15.38
N THR A 372 10.98 -18.58 -15.75
CA THR A 372 10.86 -19.86 -15.05
C THR A 372 12.20 -20.58 -14.91
N ASN A 373 13.06 -20.52 -15.93
CA ASN A 373 14.31 -21.26 -15.97
C ASN A 373 15.50 -20.51 -15.33
N SER A 374 15.52 -19.18 -15.37
CA SER A 374 16.71 -18.38 -15.02
C SER A 374 16.55 -17.58 -13.73
N PHE A 375 15.32 -17.29 -13.29
CA PHE A 375 15.06 -16.37 -12.18
C PHE A 375 14.74 -17.14 -10.91
N SER A 376 15.77 -17.67 -10.26
CA SER A 376 15.64 -18.60 -9.12
C SER A 376 15.01 -18.03 -7.85
N LEU A 377 15.00 -16.71 -7.68
CA LEU A 377 14.49 -16.04 -6.47
C LEU A 377 13.10 -15.42 -6.65
N ILE A 378 12.47 -15.56 -7.82
CA ILE A 378 11.18 -14.92 -8.10
C ILE A 378 10.07 -15.50 -7.22
N GLN A 379 9.50 -14.63 -6.40
CA GLN A 379 8.35 -14.87 -5.53
C GLN A 379 7.09 -14.16 -6.03
N ARG A 380 7.26 -12.99 -6.68
CA ARG A 380 6.17 -12.21 -7.29
C ARG A 380 6.43 -12.04 -8.78
N LEU A 381 5.44 -12.42 -9.59
CA LEU A 381 5.48 -12.21 -11.03
C LEU A 381 4.21 -11.52 -11.51
N GLY A 382 4.34 -10.57 -12.43
CA GLY A 382 3.22 -9.88 -13.04
C GLY A 382 3.42 -9.58 -14.51
N TRP A 383 2.39 -9.79 -15.35
CA TRP A 383 2.42 -9.37 -16.75
C TRP A 383 1.04 -9.22 -17.40
N ARG A 384 1.01 -8.63 -18.60
CA ARG A 384 -0.22 -8.58 -19.41
C ARG A 384 -0.46 -9.89 -20.14
N ILE A 385 -1.44 -10.63 -19.70
CA ILE A 385 -1.83 -11.93 -20.24
C ILE A 385 -2.87 -11.77 -21.36
N PRO A 386 -2.66 -12.33 -22.57
CA PRO A 386 -3.67 -12.34 -23.61
C PRO A 386 -4.85 -13.24 -23.20
N HIS A 387 -6.08 -12.71 -23.19
CA HIS A 387 -7.26 -13.45 -22.74
C HIS A 387 -7.44 -14.80 -23.46
N LYS A 388 -7.21 -14.84 -24.78
CA LYS A 388 -7.36 -16.06 -25.60
C LYS A 388 -6.33 -17.16 -25.29
N GLN A 389 -5.16 -16.81 -24.77
CA GLN A 389 -4.07 -17.73 -24.47
C GLN A 389 -3.93 -18.00 -22.96
N ARG A 390 -4.93 -17.57 -22.16
CA ARG A 390 -4.85 -17.63 -20.68
C ARG A 390 -4.39 -18.99 -20.17
N SER A 391 -4.96 -20.08 -20.66
CA SER A 391 -4.67 -21.43 -20.18
C SER A 391 -3.21 -21.84 -20.40
N GLU A 392 -2.62 -21.51 -21.55
CA GLU A 392 -1.24 -21.83 -21.90
C GLU A 392 -0.25 -21.12 -20.96
N TYR A 393 -0.49 -19.84 -20.69
CA TYR A 393 0.34 -19.06 -19.77
C TYR A 393 0.18 -19.55 -18.33
N LEU A 394 -1.03 -19.88 -17.88
CA LEU A 394 -1.26 -20.41 -16.54
C LEU A 394 -0.64 -21.79 -16.36
N GLU A 395 -0.65 -22.64 -17.38
CA GLU A 395 0.04 -23.93 -17.35
C GLU A 395 1.55 -23.75 -17.14
N LEU A 396 2.18 -22.80 -17.85
CA LEU A 396 3.59 -22.49 -17.63
C LEU A 396 3.86 -22.03 -16.18
N MET A 397 3.02 -21.14 -15.64
CA MET A 397 3.16 -20.65 -14.26
C MET A 397 2.88 -21.71 -13.19
N SER A 398 2.12 -22.75 -13.53
CA SER A 398 1.94 -23.90 -12.64
C SER A 398 3.27 -24.60 -12.33
N ARG A 399 4.33 -24.37 -13.12
CA ARG A 399 5.67 -24.93 -12.89
C ARG A 399 6.52 -24.11 -11.90
N MET A 400 6.11 -22.90 -11.54
CA MET A 400 6.85 -22.00 -10.62
C MET A 400 6.30 -22.02 -9.20
N THR A 401 7.15 -21.81 -8.20
CA THR A 401 6.75 -21.60 -6.80
C THR A 401 6.60 -20.10 -6.52
N LEU A 402 5.48 -19.52 -6.95
CA LEU A 402 5.15 -18.12 -6.72
C LEU A 402 4.33 -17.95 -5.43
N GLU A 403 4.70 -16.96 -4.61
CA GLU A 403 3.88 -16.49 -3.50
C GLU A 403 2.79 -15.52 -3.99
N ARG A 404 3.11 -14.71 -5.01
CA ARG A 404 2.24 -13.63 -5.50
C ARG A 404 2.19 -13.58 -7.03
N LEU A 405 1.00 -13.41 -7.57
CA LEU A 405 0.78 -13.29 -9.01
C LEU A 405 -0.03 -12.04 -9.35
N GLU A 406 0.37 -11.32 -10.39
CA GLU A 406 -0.36 -10.17 -10.93
C GLU A 406 -0.71 -10.36 -12.41
N LEU A 407 -2.01 -10.38 -12.72
CA LEU A 407 -2.49 -10.57 -14.08
C LEU A 407 -3.11 -9.28 -14.59
N PHE A 408 -2.50 -8.70 -15.63
CA PHE A 408 -3.10 -7.58 -16.37
C PHE A 408 -3.88 -8.13 -17.55
N MET A 409 -5.21 -8.06 -17.51
CA MET A 409 -6.08 -8.66 -18.51
C MET A 409 -6.82 -7.59 -19.30
N GLU A 410 -6.71 -7.68 -20.62
CA GLU A 410 -7.54 -6.94 -21.56
C GLU A 410 -8.70 -7.84 -21.97
N LEU A 411 -9.89 -7.53 -21.47
CA LEU A 411 -11.11 -8.31 -21.73
C LEU A 411 -11.63 -8.00 -23.15
N PRO A 412 -12.05 -9.02 -23.91
CA PRO A 412 -12.64 -8.84 -25.23
C PRO A 412 -14.03 -8.18 -25.17
N SER A 413 -14.57 -7.87 -26.35
CA SER A 413 -15.95 -7.39 -26.49
C SER A 413 -17.01 -8.47 -26.21
N THR A 414 -16.65 -9.75 -26.33
CA THR A 414 -17.53 -10.89 -26.02
C THR A 414 -17.69 -11.09 -24.51
N ALA A 415 -18.67 -11.90 -24.12
CA ALA A 415 -18.84 -12.32 -22.73
C ALA A 415 -17.59 -13.06 -22.21
N THR A 416 -17.31 -12.90 -20.93
CA THR A 416 -16.16 -13.49 -20.22
C THR A 416 -16.60 -13.95 -18.84
N ASP A 417 -15.73 -14.65 -18.10
CA ASP A 417 -15.96 -15.01 -16.69
C ASP A 417 -16.13 -13.80 -15.75
N PHE A 418 -15.89 -12.58 -16.21
CA PHE A 418 -15.90 -11.36 -15.38
C PHE A 418 -17.10 -10.45 -15.64
N CYS A 419 -17.64 -10.49 -16.86
CA CYS A 419 -18.71 -9.61 -17.30
C CYS A 419 -19.31 -10.10 -18.62
N ASP A 420 -20.52 -9.63 -18.92
CA ASP A 420 -21.22 -9.96 -20.15
C ASP A 420 -20.64 -9.26 -21.38
N GLU A 421 -21.18 -9.59 -22.55
CA GLU A 421 -20.78 -8.95 -23.82
C GLU A 421 -21.09 -7.45 -23.83
N LEU A 422 -20.33 -6.69 -24.62
CA LEU A 422 -20.60 -5.26 -24.81
C LEU A 422 -21.99 -5.07 -25.43
N ALA A 423 -22.80 -4.23 -24.81
CA ALA A 423 -24.13 -3.92 -25.32
C ALA A 423 -24.06 -2.85 -26.40
N SER A 424 -24.80 -3.03 -27.49
CA SER A 424 -25.00 -2.00 -28.51
C SER A 424 -25.81 -0.85 -27.94
N GLY A 425 -25.23 0.35 -27.90
CA GLY A 425 -25.90 1.59 -27.53
C GLY A 425 -26.90 2.04 -28.59
N ARG A 426 -27.84 2.92 -28.21
CA ARG A 426 -28.96 3.35 -29.08
C ARG A 426 -28.48 4.07 -30.35
N ARG A 427 -27.26 4.61 -30.36
CA ARG A 427 -26.65 5.30 -31.52
C ARG A 427 -25.34 4.70 -32.01
N GLY A 428 -25.13 3.39 -31.83
CA GLY A 428 -23.96 2.67 -32.34
C GLY A 428 -22.70 2.76 -31.46
N GLY A 429 -22.81 3.32 -30.24
CA GLY A 429 -21.80 3.12 -29.20
C GLY A 429 -21.78 1.67 -28.70
N THR A 430 -20.73 1.28 -27.99
CA THR A 430 -20.62 -0.02 -27.30
C THR A 430 -20.38 0.22 -25.83
N ILE A 431 -21.37 -0.08 -24.99
CA ILE A 431 -21.33 0.18 -23.55
C ILE A 431 -20.90 -1.09 -22.84
N SER A 432 -19.90 -0.99 -21.97
CA SER A 432 -19.53 -2.11 -21.11
C SER A 432 -20.60 -2.36 -20.05
N PRO A 433 -21.09 -3.61 -19.89
CA PRO A 433 -21.88 -3.98 -18.73
C PRO A 433 -21.05 -3.83 -17.44
N SER A 434 -21.75 -3.77 -16.31
CA SER A 434 -21.12 -3.82 -14.99
C SER A 434 -20.25 -5.05 -14.83
N LEU A 435 -19.17 -4.92 -14.06
CA LEU A 435 -18.37 -6.07 -13.66
C LEU A 435 -19.20 -6.96 -12.74
N ASP A 436 -19.30 -8.25 -13.05
CA ASP A 436 -19.99 -9.21 -12.19
C ASP A 436 -19.05 -9.62 -11.06
N LYS A 437 -19.40 -9.21 -9.84
CA LYS A 437 -18.57 -9.43 -8.66
C LYS A 437 -18.42 -10.92 -8.36
N GLU A 438 -19.50 -11.69 -8.37
CA GLU A 438 -19.49 -13.10 -7.96
C GLU A 438 -18.73 -13.95 -8.99
N ARG A 439 -19.00 -13.74 -10.29
CA ARG A 439 -18.28 -14.44 -11.35
C ARG A 439 -16.79 -14.09 -11.37
N SER A 440 -16.46 -12.82 -11.13
CA SER A 440 -15.06 -12.38 -11.05
C SER A 440 -14.32 -13.02 -9.86
N GLN A 441 -14.97 -13.12 -8.70
CA GLN A 441 -14.41 -13.78 -7.53
C GLN A 441 -14.22 -15.28 -7.75
N ALA A 442 -15.22 -15.96 -8.34
CA ALA A 442 -15.12 -17.37 -8.69
C ALA A 442 -13.97 -17.64 -9.67
N ALA A 443 -13.83 -16.83 -10.72
CA ALA A 443 -12.74 -16.94 -11.69
C ALA A 443 -11.36 -16.73 -11.04
N ALA A 444 -11.24 -15.78 -10.09
CA ALA A 444 -9.99 -15.56 -9.37
C ALA A 444 -9.61 -16.76 -8.49
N VAL A 445 -10.58 -17.34 -7.79
CA VAL A 445 -10.38 -18.55 -6.97
C VAL A 445 -9.99 -19.74 -7.84
N GLU A 446 -10.66 -19.94 -8.98
CA GLU A 446 -10.34 -21.03 -9.92
C GLU A 446 -8.89 -20.94 -10.41
N ILE A 447 -8.44 -19.75 -10.82
CA ILE A 447 -7.04 -19.51 -11.22
C ILE A 447 -6.09 -19.84 -10.06
N MET A 448 -6.38 -19.33 -8.87
CA MET A 448 -5.54 -19.50 -7.69
C MET A 448 -5.44 -20.97 -7.27
N GLN A 449 -6.54 -21.72 -7.33
CA GLN A 449 -6.59 -23.15 -7.05
C GLN A 449 -5.84 -23.96 -8.11
N SER A 450 -6.07 -23.66 -9.38
CA SER A 450 -5.39 -24.34 -10.51
C SER A 450 -3.86 -24.19 -10.43
N LEU A 451 -3.38 -22.99 -10.09
CA LEU A 451 -1.95 -22.73 -9.93
C LEU A 451 -1.34 -23.32 -8.66
N SER A 452 -2.16 -23.65 -7.66
CA SER A 452 -1.72 -24.22 -6.38
C SER A 452 -1.83 -25.74 -6.33
N ALA A 453 -2.55 -26.35 -7.28
CA ALA A 453 -2.81 -27.78 -7.31
C ALA A 453 -1.49 -28.58 -7.34
N GLY A 454 -1.32 -29.48 -6.38
CA GLY A 454 -0.15 -30.36 -6.30
C GLY A 454 1.16 -29.68 -5.83
N LYS A 455 1.11 -28.42 -5.38
CA LYS A 455 2.29 -27.70 -4.86
C LYS A 455 2.41 -27.82 -3.35
N ALA A 456 3.65 -27.87 -2.87
CA ALA A 456 3.95 -27.82 -1.43
C ALA A 456 3.64 -26.45 -0.82
N GLN A 457 3.84 -25.38 -1.59
CA GLN A 457 3.50 -24.00 -1.21
C GLN A 457 2.45 -23.47 -2.19
N PRO A 458 1.21 -23.25 -1.75
CA PRO A 458 0.17 -22.69 -2.59
C PRO A 458 0.40 -21.21 -2.85
N LEU A 459 -0.16 -20.68 -3.95
CA LEU A 459 -0.13 -19.26 -4.24
C LEU A 459 -0.88 -18.50 -3.13
N GLU A 460 -0.25 -17.55 -2.45
CA GLU A 460 -0.83 -16.80 -1.33
C GLU A 460 -1.73 -15.66 -1.79
N ARG A 461 -1.38 -15.03 -2.92
CA ARG A 461 -2.04 -13.82 -3.41
C ARG A 461 -2.12 -13.77 -4.93
N LEU A 462 -3.30 -13.48 -5.45
CA LEU A 462 -3.52 -13.14 -6.86
C LEU A 462 -4.16 -11.75 -6.96
N THR A 463 -3.55 -10.86 -7.74
CA THR A 463 -4.14 -9.56 -8.09
C THR A 463 -4.44 -9.51 -9.59
N MET A 464 -5.65 -9.13 -9.94
CA MET A 464 -6.14 -9.06 -11.31
C MET A 464 -6.46 -7.61 -11.65
N HIS A 465 -5.78 -7.09 -12.67
CA HIS A 465 -6.01 -5.77 -13.24
C HIS A 465 -6.82 -5.98 -14.52
N LEU A 466 -8.12 -5.78 -14.44
CA LEU A 466 -9.04 -5.95 -15.56
C LEU A 466 -9.17 -4.64 -16.32
N THR A 467 -9.09 -4.73 -17.64
CA THR A 467 -9.28 -3.60 -18.53
C THR A 467 -10.20 -3.96 -19.66
N ARG A 468 -11.03 -3.01 -20.11
CA ARG A 468 -11.90 -3.19 -21.25
C ARG A 468 -12.06 -1.88 -22.00
N MET A 469 -12.04 -1.93 -23.34
CA MET A 469 -12.34 -0.78 -24.16
C MET A 469 -13.86 -0.65 -24.31
N SER A 470 -14.38 0.56 -24.14
CA SER A 470 -15.79 0.92 -24.28
C SER A 470 -15.88 2.17 -25.16
N CYS A 471 -17.05 2.42 -25.75
CA CYS A 471 -17.29 3.53 -26.66
C CYS A 471 -18.67 4.10 -26.36
N ASP A 472 -18.72 5.34 -25.87
CA ASP A 472 -19.98 6.04 -25.65
C ASP A 472 -20.37 6.79 -26.94
N GLU A 473 -21.65 7.09 -27.09
CA GLU A 473 -22.23 7.57 -28.34
C GLU A 473 -21.45 8.79 -28.90
N ARG A 474 -20.73 8.60 -30.02
CA ARG A 474 -19.90 9.61 -30.72
C ARG A 474 -18.64 10.06 -29.98
N LEU A 475 -18.20 9.33 -28.95
CA LEU A 475 -16.95 9.60 -28.24
C LEU A 475 -15.83 8.66 -28.70
N ASP A 476 -14.59 9.11 -28.54
CA ASP A 476 -13.43 8.25 -28.74
C ASP A 476 -13.48 7.04 -27.79
N PRO A 477 -12.96 5.87 -28.21
CA PRO A 477 -12.86 4.71 -27.34
C PRO A 477 -12.14 5.08 -26.04
N TYR A 478 -12.77 4.78 -24.91
CA TYR A 478 -12.19 4.98 -23.59
C TYR A 478 -11.94 3.64 -22.90
N LYS A 479 -10.95 3.64 -22.02
CA LYS A 479 -10.52 2.45 -21.29
C LYS A 479 -11.13 2.43 -19.90
N LEU A 480 -11.84 1.34 -19.59
CA LEU A 480 -12.31 1.01 -18.25
C LEU A 480 -11.27 0.17 -17.53
N TRP A 481 -11.19 0.36 -16.22
CA TRP A 481 -10.27 -0.33 -15.32
C TRP A 481 -11.02 -0.88 -14.12
N ALA A 482 -10.67 -2.08 -13.68
CA ALA A 482 -11.09 -2.64 -12.40
C ALA A 482 -9.94 -3.44 -11.79
N LYS A 483 -9.91 -3.49 -10.46
CA LYS A 483 -8.91 -4.26 -9.73
C LYS A 483 -9.60 -5.18 -8.73
N LEU A 484 -9.11 -6.42 -8.67
CA LEU A 484 -9.54 -7.46 -7.76
C LEU A 484 -8.29 -8.10 -7.17
N GLN A 485 -8.25 -8.30 -5.86
CA GLN A 485 -7.23 -9.10 -5.21
C GLN A 485 -7.90 -10.20 -4.41
N VAL A 486 -7.39 -11.42 -4.54
CA VAL A 486 -7.75 -12.56 -3.70
C VAL A 486 -6.53 -12.98 -2.90
N ARG A 487 -6.72 -13.22 -1.60
CA ARG A 487 -5.71 -13.71 -0.67
C ARG A 487 -6.20 -15.02 -0.05
N ARG A 488 -5.30 -15.99 0.14
CA ARG A 488 -5.58 -17.14 1.00
C ARG A 488 -5.54 -16.70 2.46
N ASP A 489 -6.54 -17.13 3.21
CA ASP A 489 -6.60 -16.94 4.65
C ASP A 489 -6.08 -18.21 5.33
N GLU A 490 -4.95 -18.10 6.04
CA GLU A 490 -4.34 -19.22 6.77
C GLU A 490 -5.18 -19.69 7.98
N ARG A 491 -6.27 -18.99 8.30
CA ARG A 491 -7.11 -19.21 9.50
C ARG A 491 -7.80 -20.57 9.60
N SER A 492 -7.78 -21.38 8.55
CA SER A 492 -8.63 -22.58 8.46
C SER A 492 -7.82 -23.79 8.05
N GLY A 493 -7.34 -24.55 9.04
CA GLY A 493 -6.62 -25.82 8.82
C GLY A 493 -7.44 -26.95 8.18
N MET A 494 -8.65 -26.67 7.66
CA MET A 494 -9.52 -27.67 7.02
C MET A 494 -10.15 -27.23 5.69
N GLN A 495 -10.20 -25.94 5.35
CA GLN A 495 -10.73 -25.45 4.07
C GLN A 495 -10.06 -24.13 3.65
N ASP A 496 -9.70 -24.00 2.38
CA ASP A 496 -9.19 -22.75 1.82
C ASP A 496 -10.24 -21.65 1.95
N HIS A 497 -10.00 -20.69 2.84
CA HIS A 497 -10.76 -19.45 2.88
C HIS A 497 -10.06 -18.38 2.04
N PHE A 498 -10.87 -17.60 1.32
CA PHE A 498 -10.38 -16.55 0.43
C PHE A 498 -10.91 -15.19 0.89
N GLU A 499 -9.99 -14.24 1.06
CA GLU A 499 -10.31 -12.84 1.31
C GLU A 499 -10.25 -12.06 -0.01
N PHE A 500 -11.29 -11.28 -0.31
CA PHE A 500 -11.36 -10.47 -1.52
C PHE A 500 -11.23 -8.98 -1.21
N ARG A 501 -10.35 -8.30 -1.95
CA ARG A 501 -10.11 -6.85 -1.86
C ARG A 501 -10.19 -6.16 -3.22
N GLY A 502 -10.20 -4.83 -3.20
CA GLY A 502 -10.35 -3.98 -4.38
C GLY A 502 -11.81 -3.59 -4.62
N LYS A 503 -12.00 -2.53 -5.41
CA LYS A 503 -13.32 -1.92 -5.66
C LYS A 503 -14.24 -2.82 -6.48
N GLN A 504 -13.69 -3.76 -7.25
CA GLN A 504 -14.44 -4.77 -8.01
C GLN A 504 -15.56 -4.16 -8.88
N ARG A 505 -15.29 -2.97 -9.44
CA ARG A 505 -16.20 -2.24 -10.32
C ARG A 505 -15.39 -1.44 -11.33
N TRP A 506 -16.01 -1.14 -12.47
CA TRP A 506 -15.38 -0.30 -13.47
C TRP A 506 -15.12 1.12 -12.97
N SER A 507 -13.95 1.63 -13.29
CA SER A 507 -13.48 3.00 -13.07
C SER A 507 -12.85 3.52 -14.36
N PHE A 508 -12.92 4.83 -14.57
CA PHE A 508 -12.28 5.52 -15.68
C PHE A 508 -10.80 5.85 -15.42
N ARG A 509 -10.35 5.70 -14.16
CA ARG A 509 -8.98 6.00 -13.75
C ARG A 509 -8.43 4.88 -12.88
N GLU A 510 -7.19 4.49 -13.12
CA GLU A 510 -6.42 3.70 -12.16
C GLU A 510 -6.15 4.58 -10.93
N GLY A 511 -6.68 4.19 -9.78
CA GLY A 511 -6.53 4.93 -8.55
C GLY A 511 -5.30 4.46 -7.79
N VAL A 512 -4.30 5.33 -7.63
CA VAL A 512 -3.15 5.11 -6.73
C VAL A 512 -3.60 4.70 -5.32
N GLU A 513 -4.72 5.26 -4.87
CA GLU A 513 -5.34 4.94 -3.57
C GLU A 513 -5.59 3.45 -3.41
N GLU A 514 -6.17 2.82 -4.44
CA GLU A 514 -6.52 1.40 -4.45
C GLU A 514 -5.27 0.53 -4.54
N GLU A 515 -4.19 0.98 -5.20
CA GLU A 515 -2.93 0.25 -5.19
C GLU A 515 -2.30 0.20 -3.80
N LEU A 516 -2.27 1.33 -3.10
CA LEU A 516 -1.70 1.42 -1.75
C LEU A 516 -2.55 0.68 -0.71
N GLU A 517 -3.87 0.67 -0.85
CA GLU A 517 -4.78 -0.14 0.00
C GLU A 517 -4.52 -1.64 -0.15
N LEU A 518 -4.23 -2.10 -1.36
CA LEU A 518 -4.00 -3.51 -1.66
C LEU A 518 -2.61 -4.02 -1.25
N GLU A 519 -1.66 -3.12 -1.04
CA GLU A 519 -0.32 -3.45 -0.52
C GLU A 519 -0.27 -3.46 1.01
N GLY A 520 -1.24 -2.84 1.68
CA GLY A 520 -1.31 -2.80 3.14
C GLY A 520 -1.44 -4.18 3.81
N PRO A 521 -0.99 -4.31 5.08
CA PRO A 521 -1.23 -5.49 5.90
C PRO A 521 -2.74 -5.72 6.11
N ASN A 522 -3.10 -6.85 6.70
CA ASN A 522 -4.47 -7.06 7.19
C ASN A 522 -4.68 -6.09 8.35
N VAL A 523 -5.39 -4.98 8.10
CA VAL A 523 -5.79 -4.05 9.14
C VAL A 523 -7.05 -4.64 9.78
N PHE A 524 -6.94 -5.00 11.06
CA PHE A 524 -8.03 -5.49 11.89
C PHE A 524 -8.79 -4.35 12.55
#